data_AF-A0A7X6ZR98-F1
#
_entry.id   AF-A0A7X6ZR98-F1
#
_cell.length_a   1.000
_cell.length_b   1.000
_cell.length_c   1.000
_cell.angle_alpha   90.00
_cell.angle_beta   90.00
_cell.angle_gamma   90.00
#
_symmetry.space_group_name_H-M   'P 1'
#
loop_
_entity.id
_entity.type
_entity.pdbx_description
1 polymer ?
#
loop_
_entity_poly.entity_id
_entity_poly.type
_entity_poly.pdbx_seq_one_letter_code
_entity_poly.pdbx_strand_id
1 'polypeptide(L)' 'MSESAFVVIGLGGAGGKIANSVAEQNDGQIRVYAIDTDFSAISRLGRCQQKRIGATRFDGAG' A
#
# COMPACT_ATOMS: atom_id res chain seq x y z
N MET A 1 -18.05 -14.70 -2.59
CA MET A 1 -16.61 -14.40 -2.81
C MET A 1 -15.88 -14.98 -1.62
N SER A 2 -14.96 -15.93 -1.84
CA SER A 2 -14.10 -16.44 -0.76
C SER A 2 -13.39 -15.26 -0.12
N GLU A 3 -13.41 -15.18 1.21
CA GLU A 3 -12.59 -14.23 1.94
C GLU A 3 -11.13 -14.48 1.54
N SER A 4 -10.40 -13.44 1.13
CA SER A 4 -8.99 -13.58 0.75
C SER A 4 -8.22 -14.13 1.95
N ALA A 5 -7.68 -15.33 1.84
CA ALA A 5 -7.02 -16.03 2.95
C ALA A 5 -5.78 -15.28 3.49
N PHE A 6 -5.21 -14.37 2.70
CA PHE A 6 -4.03 -13.57 3.07
C PHE A 6 -4.17 -12.14 2.58
N VAL A 7 -3.69 -11.20 3.40
CA VAL A 7 -3.61 -9.77 3.09
C VAL A 7 -2.16 -9.33 3.20
N VAL A 8 -1.67 -8.60 2.21
CA VAL A 8 -0.34 -7.96 2.24
C VAL A 8 -0.50 -6.47 2.49
N ILE A 9 0.30 -5.94 3.40
CA ILE A 9 0.30 -4.51 3.72
C ILE A 9 1.72 -3.97 3.53
N GLY A 10 1.90 -3.11 2.52
CA GLY A 10 3.11 -2.35 2.31
C GLY A 10 3.06 -1.02 3.06
N LEU A 11 4.03 -0.76 3.93
CA LEU A 11 4.18 0.50 4.65
C LEU A 11 5.26 1.37 4.01
N GLY A 12 4.96 2.66 3.81
CA GLY A 12 5.83 3.62 3.14
C GLY A 12 5.98 3.36 1.63
N GLY A 13 6.63 4.26 0.92
CA GLY A 13 6.67 4.22 -0.55
C GLY A 13 7.33 2.96 -1.11
N ALA A 14 8.41 2.49 -0.48
CA ALA A 14 9.07 1.25 -0.86
C ALA A 14 8.20 0.02 -0.58
N GLY A 15 7.60 -0.05 0.62
CA GLY A 15 6.69 -1.13 0.98
C GLY A 15 5.48 -1.19 0.06
N GLY A 16 4.88 -0.04 -0.26
CA GLY A 16 3.78 0.08 -1.22
C GLY A 16 4.13 -0.44 -2.60
N LYS A 17 5.32 -0.12 -3.13
CA LYS A 17 5.79 -0.63 -4.44
C LYS A 17 5.93 -2.14 -4.46
N ILE A 18 6.52 -2.73 -3.40
CA ILE A 18 6.64 -4.19 -3.27
C ILE A 18 5.25 -4.83 -3.23
N ALA A 19 4.36 -4.27 -2.41
CA ALA A 19 3.00 -4.74 -2.27
C ALA A 19 2.25 -4.69 -3.62
N ASN A 20 2.36 -3.60 -4.37
CA ASN A 20 1.80 -3.49 -5.72
C ASN A 20 2.38 -4.53 -6.68
N SER A 21 3.69 -4.80 -6.63
CA SER A 21 4.32 -5.85 -7.44
C SER A 21 3.80 -7.24 -7.10
N VAL A 22 3.55 -7.54 -5.83
CA VAL A 22 2.91 -8.80 -5.40
C VAL A 22 1.50 -8.91 -5.99
N ALA A 23 0.72 -7.83 -5.98
CA ALA A 23 -0.60 -7.81 -6.59
C ALA A 23 -0.55 -8.02 -8.12
N GLU A 24 0.43 -7.42 -8.80
CA GLU A 24 0.67 -7.60 -10.24
C GLU A 24 1.03 -9.05 -10.59
N GLN A 25 1.96 -9.66 -9.85
CA GLN A 25 2.44 -11.03 -10.11
C GLN A 25 1.40 -12.12 -9.82
N ASN A 26 0.36 -11.79 -9.06
CA ASN A 26 -0.70 -12.72 -8.69
C ASN A 26 -2.05 -12.34 -9.33
N ASP A 27 -2.04 -11.55 -10.41
CA ASP A 27 -3.25 -11.10 -11.13
C ASP A 27 -4.34 -10.50 -10.22
N GLY A 28 -3.94 -9.86 -9.12
CA GLY A 28 -4.87 -9.29 -8.13
C GLY A 28 -5.64 -10.31 -7.29
N GLN A 29 -5.28 -11.60 -7.33
CA GLN A 29 -5.90 -12.63 -6.48
C GLN A 29 -5.56 -12.46 -4.99
N ILE A 30 -4.43 -11.81 -4.69
CA ILE A 30 -4.04 -11.44 -3.34
C ILE A 30 -4.51 -10.02 -3.06
N ARG A 31 -5.20 -9.84 -1.93
CA ARG A 31 -5.60 -8.51 -1.48
C ARG A 31 -4.41 -7.77 -0.91
N VAL A 32 -4.13 -6.60 -1.46
CA VAL A 32 -2.96 -5.81 -1.08
C VAL A 32 -3.31 -4.36 -0.77
N TYR A 33 -2.67 -3.81 0.26
CA TYR A 33 -2.73 -2.42 0.65
C TYR A 33 -1.36 -1.74 0.58
N ALA A 34 -1.34 -0.50 0.11
CA ALA A 34 -0.20 0.40 0.29
C ALA A 34 -0.62 1.52 1.25
N ILE A 35 0.16 1.72 2.30
CA ILE A 35 -0.12 2.69 3.36
C ILE A 35 1.07 3.61 3.53
N ASP A 36 0.84 4.92 3.39
CA ASP A 36 1.90 5.93 3.49
C ASP A 36 1.38 7.25 4.08
N THR A 37 2.27 7.99 4.74
CA THR A 37 2.07 9.39 5.14
C THR A 37 2.25 10.33 3.94
N ASP A 38 3.16 10.00 3.04
CA ASP A 38 3.29 10.63 1.73
C ASP A 38 2.39 9.91 0.71
N PHE A 39 1.16 10.40 0.57
CA PHE A 39 0.22 9.83 -0.40
C PHE A 39 0.73 9.94 -1.84
N SER A 40 1.58 10.92 -2.17
CA SER A 40 2.11 11.06 -3.53
C SER A 40 2.96 9.86 -3.94
N ALA A 41 3.71 9.28 -2.99
CA ALA A 41 4.56 8.12 -3.19
C ALA A 41 3.78 6.84 -3.57
N ILE A 42 2.54 6.71 -3.12
CA ILE A 42 1.71 5.52 -3.36
C ILE A 42 0.53 5.76 -4.33
N SER A 43 0.15 7.01 -4.59
CA SER A 43 -1.02 7.38 -5.41
C SER A 43 -1.03 6.82 -6.84
N ARG A 44 0.13 6.40 -7.36
CA ARG A 44 0.28 5.88 -8.73
C ARG A 44 0.26 4.35 -8.81
N LEU A 45 0.13 3.65 -7.69
CA LEU A 45 0.16 2.19 -7.62
C LEU A 45 -1.20 1.61 -8.03
N GLY A 46 -1.29 0.96 -9.19
CA GLY A 46 -2.58 0.61 -9.81
C GLY A 46 -3.23 -0.70 -9.36
N ARG A 47 -2.52 -1.58 -8.65
CA ARG A 47 -3.00 -2.93 -8.29
C ARG A 47 -3.20 -3.16 -6.79
N CYS A 48 -2.70 -2.27 -5.94
CA CYS A 48 -2.99 -2.29 -4.51
C CYS A 48 -3.93 -1.15 -4.10
N GLN A 49 -4.77 -1.39 -3.09
CA GLN A 49 -5.60 -0.33 -2.49
C GLN A 49 -4.70 0.64 -1.73
N GLN A 50 -4.78 1.94 -2.04
CA GLN A 50 -3.97 2.95 -1.37
C GLN A 50 -4.71 3.55 -0.17
N LYS A 51 -4.02 3.71 0.95
CA LYS A 51 -4.55 4.37 2.13
C LYS A 51 -3.54 5.36 2.67
N ARG A 52 -3.91 6.64 2.70
CA ARG A 52 -3.14 7.65 3.41
C ARG A 52 -3.35 7.51 4.92
N ILE A 53 -2.28 7.55 5.71
CA ILE A 53 -2.36 7.70 7.18
C ILE A 53 -1.55 8.92 7.58
N GLY A 54 -2.11 9.79 8.43
CA GLY A 54 -1.45 11.03 8.85
C GLY A 54 -1.52 12.10 7.76
N ALA A 55 -2.41 13.07 7.95
CA ALA A 55 -2.35 14.33 7.20
C ALA A 55 -1.34 15.31 7.85
N THR A 56 -1.00 15.08 9.11
CA THR A 56 0.00 15.81 9.89
C THR A 56 1.38 15.22 9.64
N ARG A 57 2.31 16.05 9.15
CA ARG A 57 3.74 15.70 9.07
C ARG A 57 4.19 15.15 10.43
N PHE A 58 4.65 13.92 10.46
CA PHE A 58 5.64 13.48 11.44
C PHE A 58 6.99 13.86 10.84
N ASP A 59 7.38 15.13 10.92
CA ASP A 59 8.71 15.59 10.49
C ASP A 59 9.76 15.39 11.60
N GLY A 60 9.41 14.72 12.70
CA GLY A 60 10.32 14.45 13.81
C GLY A 60 10.73 15.70 14.59
N ALA A 61 10.12 16.86 14.31
CA ALA A 61 10.24 18.06 15.11
C ALA A 61 9.30 17.95 16.32
N GLY A 62 9.66 17.10 17.27
CA GLY A 62 9.12 17.15 18.64
C GLY A 62 9.61 18.38 19.37
#